data_AF-A0A6A1WKM1-F1
#
_entry.id   AF-A0A6A1WKM1-F1
#
_cell.length_a   1.000
_cell.length_b   1.000
_cell.length_c   1.000
_cell.angle_alpha   90.00
_cell.angle_beta   90.00
_cell.angle_gamma   90.00
#
_symmetry.space_group_name_H-M   'P 1'
#
loop_
_entity.id
_entity.type
_entity.pdbx_description
1 polymer ?
#
loop_
_entity_poly.entity_id
_entity_poly.type
_entity_poly.pdbx_seq_one_letter_code
_entity_poly.pdbx_strand_id
1 'polypeptide(L)'
;MALTYATHRQLLEPLEVAQNMASMNFISSNPCFSPLCFCRNVDALKEIHGLLIVHGLTGGLLCDTKFVSLYGSFAQVGHARLVFDRMENQDFYSWKVTMRCYFLNDLHSEVIRFYARIRIYVRQVRPCCIFSRLEGML
;
A
#
# COMPACT_ATOMS: atom_id res chain seq x y z
N MET A 1 -10.56 17.69 21.83
CA MET A 1 -9.48 17.50 20.84
C MET A 1 -9.86 16.53 19.71
N ALA A 2 -11.12 16.52 19.25
CA ALA A 2 -11.58 15.74 18.09
C ALA A 2 -11.81 16.63 16.84
N LEU A 3 -11.35 17.89 16.89
CA LEU A 3 -11.72 18.93 15.92
C LEU A 3 -10.65 19.20 14.86
N THR A 4 -9.47 18.56 14.94
CA THR A 4 -8.43 18.67 13.89
C THR A 4 -8.60 17.65 12.76
N TYR A 5 -9.36 16.57 13.00
CA TYR A 5 -9.59 15.51 12.02
C TYR A 5 -10.60 15.90 10.91
N ALA A 6 -11.53 16.81 11.23
CA ALA A 6 -12.52 17.31 10.27
C ALA A 6 -11.93 18.35 9.30
N THR A 7 -10.98 19.16 9.75
CA THR A 7 -10.41 20.26 8.96
C THR A 7 -9.32 19.80 7.99
N HIS A 8 -8.56 18.75 8.31
CA HIS A 8 -7.57 18.21 7.36
C HIS A 8 -8.20 17.39 6.20
N ARG A 9 -9.49 17.06 6.29
CA ARG A 9 -10.25 16.44 5.18
C ARG A 9 -10.53 17.43 4.05
N GLN A 10 -10.37 18.73 4.29
CA GLN A 10 -10.85 19.79 3.40
C GLN A 10 -9.75 20.52 2.61
N LEU A 11 -8.49 20.09 2.70
CA LEU A 11 -7.35 20.74 2.00
C LEU A 11 -6.51 19.79 1.12
N LEU A 12 -7.03 18.61 0.74
CA LEU A 12 -6.54 17.88 -0.43
C LEU A 12 -7.62 17.91 -1.52
N GLU A 13 -7.43 18.84 -2.45
CA GLU A 13 -8.29 19.08 -3.62
C GLU A 13 -8.47 17.84 -4.54
N PRO A 14 -9.54 17.81 -5.37
CA PRO A 14 -10.22 16.62 -5.94
C PRO A 14 -9.49 15.74 -6.98
N LEU A 15 -8.23 16.02 -7.31
CA LEU A 15 -7.60 15.44 -8.51
C LEU A 15 -7.05 14.02 -8.30
N GLU A 16 -6.60 13.67 -7.10
CA GLU A 16 -6.03 12.34 -6.80
C GLU A 16 -7.08 11.26 -6.52
N VAL A 17 -8.29 11.66 -6.09
CA VAL A 17 -9.40 10.72 -5.84
C VAL A 17 -10.02 10.25 -7.16
N ALA A 18 -10.07 11.12 -8.17
CA ALA A 18 -10.64 10.82 -9.49
C ALA A 18 -9.76 9.87 -10.32
N GLN A 19 -8.43 9.98 -10.24
CA GLN A 19 -7.52 9.07 -10.93
C GLN A 19 -7.66 7.61 -10.44
N ASN A 20 -8.07 7.42 -9.18
CA ASN A 20 -8.37 6.10 -8.63
C ASN A 20 -9.61 5.45 -9.26
N MET A 21 -10.56 6.22 -9.79
CA MET A 21 -11.78 5.68 -10.42
C MET A 21 -11.50 5.08 -11.79
N ALA A 22 -10.62 5.69 -12.58
CA ALA A 22 -10.21 5.16 -13.88
C ALA A 22 -9.43 3.83 -13.74
N SER A 23 -8.58 3.73 -12.72
CA SER A 23 -7.86 2.48 -12.41
C SER A 23 -8.76 1.38 -11.83
N MET A 24 -9.88 1.73 -11.15
CA MET A 24 -10.83 0.75 -10.64
C MET A 24 -11.58 -0.03 -11.74
N ASN A 25 -11.79 0.57 -12.91
CA ASN A 25 -12.52 -0.07 -14.02
C ASN A 25 -11.72 -1.18 -14.72
N PHE A 26 -10.39 -1.15 -14.67
CA PHE A 26 -9.55 -2.22 -15.24
C PHE A 26 -9.35 -3.41 -14.29
N ILE A 27 -9.57 -3.20 -12.98
CA ILE A 27 -9.29 -4.17 -11.91
C ILE A 27 -10.49 -5.08 -11.59
N SER A 28 -11.70 -4.68 -11.97
CA SER A 28 -12.95 -5.36 -11.59
C SER A 28 -13.10 -6.80 -12.12
N SER A 29 -12.30 -7.20 -13.10
CA SER A 29 -12.30 -8.54 -13.70
C SER A 29 -11.65 -9.61 -12.81
N ASN A 30 -10.91 -9.21 -11.78
CA ASN A 30 -10.18 -10.17 -10.96
C ASN A 30 -11.06 -10.67 -9.79
N PRO A 31 -11.31 -11.99 -9.67
CA PRO A 31 -12.31 -12.55 -8.74
C PRO A 31 -12.03 -12.25 -7.27
N CYS A 32 -10.78 -11.88 -6.91
CA CYS A 32 -10.44 -11.40 -5.56
C CYS A 32 -11.14 -10.07 -5.21
N PHE A 33 -11.46 -9.21 -6.18
CA PHE A 33 -11.94 -7.84 -5.91
C PHE A 33 -13.44 -7.72 -5.67
N SER A 34 -14.25 -8.58 -6.28
CA SER A 34 -15.71 -8.56 -6.15
C SER A 34 -16.18 -8.61 -4.68
N PRO A 35 -15.70 -9.56 -3.83
CA PRO A 35 -16.11 -9.60 -2.42
C PRO A 35 -15.51 -8.47 -1.58
N LEU A 36 -14.34 -7.95 -1.95
CA LEU A 36 -13.66 -6.90 -1.20
C LEU A 36 -14.35 -5.53 -1.27
N CYS A 37 -15.10 -5.27 -2.33
CA CYS A 37 -15.88 -4.03 -2.49
C CYS A 37 -17.02 -3.88 -1.46
N PHE A 38 -17.45 -4.98 -0.84
CA PHE A 38 -18.57 -4.98 0.13
C PHE A 38 -18.11 -5.06 1.59
N CYS A 39 -16.80 -5.11 1.85
CA CYS A 39 -16.26 -5.17 3.21
C CYS A 39 -16.54 -3.85 3.95
N ARG A 40 -17.49 -3.87 4.88
CA ARG A 40 -17.84 -2.71 5.75
C ARG A 40 -17.20 -2.76 7.13
N ASN A 41 -16.66 -3.91 7.51
CA ASN A 41 -16.03 -4.13 8.81
C ASN A 41 -14.72 -4.91 8.66
N VAL A 42 -13.90 -4.85 9.69
CA VAL A 42 -12.59 -5.51 9.74
C VAL A 42 -12.71 -7.04 9.83
N ASP A 43 -13.77 -7.55 10.47
CA ASP A 43 -13.92 -8.98 10.72
C ASP A 43 -14.24 -9.75 9.43
N ALA A 44 -15.14 -9.23 8.60
CA ALA A 44 -15.41 -9.74 7.26
C ALA A 44 -14.18 -9.64 6.36
N LEU A 45 -13.40 -8.55 6.48
CA LEU A 45 -12.14 -8.44 5.74
C LEU A 45 -11.15 -9.54 6.13
N LYS A 46 -11.01 -9.83 7.43
CA LYS A 46 -10.17 -10.92 7.93
C LYS A 46 -10.67 -12.30 7.51
N GLU A 47 -11.99 -12.52 7.54
CA GLU A 47 -12.61 -13.77 7.11
C GLU A 47 -12.35 -14.03 5.62
N ILE A 48 -12.60 -13.05 4.76
CA ILE A 48 -12.34 -13.15 3.32
C ILE A 48 -10.84 -13.33 3.06
N HIS A 49 -9.99 -12.57 3.75
CA HIS A 49 -8.54 -12.72 3.60
C HIS A 49 -8.08 -14.12 4.02
N GLY A 50 -8.59 -14.67 5.12
CA GLY A 50 -8.33 -16.05 5.57
C GLY A 50 -8.82 -17.10 4.57
N LEU A 51 -10.02 -16.93 4.02
CA LEU A 51 -10.56 -17.80 2.98
C LEU A 51 -9.67 -17.81 1.74
N LEU A 52 -9.21 -16.65 1.27
CA LEU A 52 -8.29 -16.58 0.13
C LEU A 52 -6.95 -17.27 0.42
N ILE A 53 -6.43 -17.15 1.64
CA ILE A 53 -5.18 -17.84 2.03
C ILE A 53 -5.37 -19.36 1.96
N VAL A 54 -6.46 -19.88 2.55
CA VAL A 54 -6.75 -21.33 2.59
C VAL A 54 -6.92 -21.91 1.18
N HIS A 55 -7.51 -21.15 0.26
CA HIS A 55 -7.71 -21.58 -1.12
C HIS A 55 -6.52 -21.29 -2.04
N GLY A 56 -5.42 -20.73 -1.51
CA GLY A 56 -4.23 -20.40 -2.31
C GLY A 56 -4.44 -19.29 -3.33
N LEU A 57 -5.44 -18.41 -3.11
CA LEU A 57 -5.80 -17.30 -4.00
C LEU A 57 -5.12 -15.97 -3.60
N THR A 58 -4.25 -15.99 -2.59
CA THR A 58 -3.39 -14.87 -2.18
C THR A 58 -2.05 -14.86 -2.92
N GLY A 59 -1.34 -13.73 -2.93
CA GLY A 59 -0.02 -13.59 -3.58
C GLY A 59 -0.05 -12.83 -4.91
N GLY A 60 -1.24 -12.47 -5.38
CA GLY A 60 -1.37 -11.52 -6.50
C GLY A 60 -1.08 -10.10 -6.02
N LEU A 61 -0.04 -9.45 -6.55
CA LEU A 61 0.39 -8.09 -6.18
C LEU A 61 -0.79 -7.10 -6.06
N LEU A 62 -1.73 -7.14 -7.01
CA LEU A 62 -2.91 -6.28 -7.00
C LEU A 62 -3.88 -6.61 -5.85
N CYS A 63 -4.16 -7.90 -5.62
CA CYS A 63 -5.05 -8.38 -4.56
C CYS A 63 -4.45 -8.04 -3.19
N ASP A 64 -3.17 -8.33 -2.97
CA ASP A 64 -2.47 -8.02 -1.72
C ASP A 64 -2.42 -6.50 -1.49
N THR A 65 -2.15 -5.70 -2.54
CA THR A 65 -2.13 -4.23 -2.40
C THR A 65 -3.51 -3.67 -2.04
N LYS A 66 -4.59 -4.29 -2.54
CA LYS A 66 -5.96 -3.95 -2.15
C LYS A 66 -6.21 -4.27 -0.67
N PHE A 67 -5.73 -5.40 -0.18
CA PHE A 67 -5.80 -5.74 1.24
C PHE A 67 -5.05 -4.72 2.11
N VAL A 68 -3.85 -4.28 1.73
CA VAL A 68 -3.11 -3.22 2.44
C VAL A 68 -3.95 -1.95 2.55
N SER A 69 -4.59 -1.53 1.45
CA SER A 69 -5.44 -0.34 1.41
C SER A 69 -6.69 -0.47 2.31
N LEU A 70 -7.35 -1.63 2.28
CA LEU A 70 -8.53 -1.89 3.10
C LEU A 70 -8.20 -1.99 4.59
N TYR A 71 -7.15 -2.72 4.96
CA TYR A 71 -6.69 -2.76 6.35
C TYR A 71 -6.28 -1.37 6.86
N GLY A 72 -5.64 -0.56 6.03
CA GLY A 72 -5.32 0.83 6.36
C GLY A 72 -6.55 1.70 6.60
N SER A 73 -7.62 1.49 5.82
CA SER A 73 -8.89 2.22 5.96
C SER A 73 -9.65 1.85 7.26
N PHE A 74 -9.41 0.64 7.79
CA PHE A 74 -9.93 0.20 9.10
C PHE A 74 -8.95 0.44 10.26
N ALA A 75 -7.93 1.27 10.07
CA ALA A 75 -6.87 1.55 11.03
C ALA A 75 -6.10 0.31 11.54
N GLN A 76 -6.14 -0.79 10.78
CA GLN A 76 -5.41 -2.02 11.08
C GLN A 76 -4.03 -2.02 10.41
N VAL A 77 -3.22 -1.00 10.74
CA VAL A 77 -1.92 -0.79 10.09
C VAL A 77 -0.97 -1.98 10.27
N GLY A 78 -1.03 -2.66 11.42
CA GLY A 78 -0.24 -3.88 11.64
C GLY A 78 -0.58 -5.00 10.65
N HIS A 79 -1.86 -5.23 10.37
CA HIS A 79 -2.29 -6.22 9.38
C HIS A 79 -1.93 -5.79 7.96
N ALA A 80 -2.11 -4.51 7.63
CA ALA A 80 -1.68 -3.95 6.35
C ALA A 80 -0.18 -4.19 6.12
N ARG A 81 0.65 -4.00 7.16
CA ARG A 81 2.08 -4.22 7.07
C ARG A 81 2.46 -5.69 6.91
N LEU A 82 1.78 -6.60 7.60
CA LEU A 82 2.00 -8.04 7.44
C LEU A 82 1.70 -8.51 6.01
N VAL A 83 0.62 -7.99 5.41
CA VAL A 83 0.30 -8.29 4.00
C VAL A 83 1.39 -7.77 3.08
N PHE A 84 1.80 -6.52 3.27
CA PHE A 84 2.86 -5.91 2.47
C PHE A 84 4.19 -6.66 2.57
N ASP A 85 4.60 -7.05 3.77
CA ASP A 85 5.87 -7.76 4.00
C ASP A 85 5.85 -9.20 3.42
N ARG A 86 4.67 -9.78 3.16
CA ARG A 86 4.52 -11.08 2.49
C ARG A 86 4.51 -11.02 0.96
N MET A 87 4.42 -9.83 0.36
CA MET A 87 4.45 -9.67 -1.09
C MET A 87 5.85 -9.98 -1.64
N GLU A 88 5.97 -10.93 -2.56
CA GLU A 88 7.25 -11.29 -3.20
C GLU A 88 7.77 -10.19 -4.13
N ASN A 89 6.88 -9.50 -4.85
CA ASN A 89 7.23 -8.54 -5.90
C ASN A 89 6.58 -7.17 -5.66
N GLN A 90 7.04 -6.47 -4.62
CA GLN A 90 6.55 -5.12 -4.31
C GLN A 90 6.95 -4.12 -5.41
N ASP A 91 5.98 -3.40 -5.95
CA ASP A 91 6.19 -2.34 -6.93
C ASP A 91 6.03 -0.93 -6.32
N PHE A 92 6.27 0.09 -7.14
CA PHE A 92 6.08 1.48 -6.71
C PHE A 92 4.64 1.77 -6.25
N TYR A 93 3.64 1.11 -6.83
CA TYR A 93 2.24 1.30 -6.43
C TYR A 93 1.97 0.76 -5.02
N SER A 94 2.39 -0.46 -4.71
CA SER A 94 2.27 -1.08 -3.39
C SER A 94 2.99 -0.27 -2.30
N TRP A 95 4.15 0.30 -2.62
CA TRP A 95 4.89 1.22 -1.72
C TRP A 95 4.09 2.49 -1.42
N LYS A 96 3.52 3.12 -2.45
CA LYS A 96 2.67 4.31 -2.27
C LYS A 96 1.45 4.02 -1.40
N VAL A 97 0.77 2.90 -1.66
CA VAL A 97 -0.41 2.50 -0.87
C VAL A 97 -0.04 2.28 0.60
N THR A 98 1.10 1.65 0.86
CA THR A 98 1.60 1.42 2.23
C THR A 98 1.99 2.73 2.92
N MET A 99 2.66 3.66 2.22
CA MET A 99 2.95 5.00 2.77
C MET A 99 1.66 5.78 3.09
N ARG A 100 0.67 5.73 2.19
CA ARG A 100 -0.64 6.35 2.41
C ARG A 100 -1.33 5.75 3.63
N CYS A 101 -1.26 4.43 3.81
CA CYS A 101 -1.79 3.74 5.00
C CYS A 101 -1.20 4.33 6.29
N TYR A 102 0.12 4.50 6.38
CA TYR A 102 0.74 5.12 7.56
C TYR A 102 0.35 6.59 7.72
N PHE A 103 0.33 7.35 6.62
CA PHE A 103 0.00 8.77 6.65
C PHE A 103 -1.43 9.04 7.14
N LEU A 104 -2.40 8.27 6.66
CA LEU A 104 -3.81 8.41 7.07
C LEU A 104 -4.11 7.95 8.50
N ASN A 105 -3.17 7.24 9.13
CA ASN A 105 -3.28 6.76 10.50
C ASN A 105 -2.35 7.53 11.46
N ASP A 106 -1.93 8.74 11.07
CA ASP A 106 -1.07 9.64 11.86
C ASP A 106 0.30 9.06 12.26
N LEU A 107 0.77 8.03 11.53
CA LEU A 107 2.06 7.37 11.77
C LEU A 107 3.18 8.01 10.92
N HIS A 108 3.36 9.32 11.04
CA HIS A 108 4.29 10.08 10.18
C HIS A 108 5.76 9.65 10.31
N SER A 109 6.19 9.26 11.52
CA SER A 109 7.54 8.72 11.75
C SER A 109 7.76 7.40 10.99
N GLU A 110 6.73 6.56 10.91
CA GLU A 110 6.74 5.32 10.13
C GLU A 110 6.85 5.58 8.64
N VAL A 111 6.17 6.62 8.12
CA VAL A 111 6.29 7.04 6.71
C VAL A 111 7.73 7.36 6.36
N ILE A 112 8.40 8.18 7.17
CA ILE A 112 9.79 8.61 6.93
C ILE A 112 10.74 7.40 6.95
N ARG A 113 10.60 6.54 7.96
CA ARG A 113 11.42 5.32 8.09
C ARG A 113 11.20 4.38 6.91
N PHE A 114 9.95 4.20 6.48
CA PHE A 114 9.60 3.34 5.36
C PHE A 114 10.14 3.90 4.04
N TYR A 115 10.06 5.22 3.82
CA TYR A 115 10.66 5.88 2.66
C TYR A 115 12.18 5.70 2.61
N ALA A 116 12.87 5.91 3.74
CA ALA A 116 14.31 5.70 3.84
C ALA A 116 14.70 4.25 3.48
N ARG A 117 13.92 3.27 3.95
CA ARG A 117 14.12 1.86 3.62
C ARG A 117 13.98 1.58 2.12
N ILE A 118 12.94 2.12 1.48
CA ILE A 118 12.72 1.97 0.03
C ILE A 118 13.87 2.61 -0.75
N ARG A 119 14.36 3.77 -0.33
CA ARG A 119 15.50 4.44 -0.98
C ARG A 119 16.77 3.59 -0.98
N ILE A 120 17.02 2.86 0.11
CA ILE A 120 18.16 1.92 0.19
C ILE A 120 17.92 0.73 -0.75
N TYR A 121 16.73 0.14 -0.72
CA TYR A 121 16.36 -0.98 -1.60
C TYR A 121 16.51 -0.64 -3.09
N VAL A 122 15.95 0.48 -3.55
CA VAL A 122 16.01 0.90 -4.96
C VAL A 122 17.46 1.13 -5.43
N ARG A 123 18.34 1.63 -4.54
CA ARG A 123 19.77 1.80 -4.84
C ARG A 123 20.52 0.47 -5.04
N GLN A 124 20.09 -0.58 -4.35
CA GLN A 124 20.71 -1.91 -4.46
C GLN A 124 20.21 -2.68 -5.69
N VAL A 125 18.92 -2.55 -6.04
CA VAL A 125 18.32 -3.28 -7.17
C VAL A 125 18.62 -2.62 -8.52
N ARG A 126 18.87 -1.30 -8.55
CA ARG A 126 19.45 -0.62 -9.71
C ARG A 126 20.83 -0.07 -9.32
N PRO A 127 21.91 -0.86 -9.46
CA PRO A 127 23.24 -0.28 -9.44
C PRO A 127 23.31 0.70 -10.60
N CYS A 128 23.17 1.99 -10.34
CA CYS A 128 23.54 3.01 -11.31
C CYS A 128 25.03 2.78 -11.59
N CYS A 129 25.37 2.37 -12.82
CA CYS A 129 26.73 2.23 -13.34
C CYS A 129 27.56 3.54 -13.31
N ILE A 130 27.09 4.57 -12.61
CA ILE A 130 27.73 5.87 -12.48
C ILE A 130 28.78 5.85 -11.36
N PHE A 131 28.66 4.96 -10.36
CA PHE A 131 29.60 4.97 -9.22
C PHE A 131 30.93 4.26 -9.50
N SER A 132 30.96 3.28 -10.42
CA SER A 132 32.20 2.59 -10.80
C SER A 132 33.16 3.44 -11.65
N ARG A 133 32.76 4.64 -12.10
CA ARG A 133 33.62 5.53 -12.90
C ARG A 133 34.34 6.62 -12.09
N LEU A 134 34.00 6.79 -10.81
CA LEU A 134 34.66 7.78 -9.95
C LEU A 134 35.73 7.18 -9.02
N GLU A 135 35.73 5.87 -8.80
CA GLU A 135 36.78 5.19 -8.01
C GLU A 135 38.00 4.72 -8.85
N GLY A 136 38.04 5.03 -10.15
CA GLY A 136 39.15 4.71 -11.05
C GLY A 136 40.05 5.90 -11.44
N MET A 137 39.94 7.03 -10.75
CA MET A 137 40.74 8.25 -11.00
C MET A 137 41.40 8.83 -9.73
N LEU A 138 41.68 7.99 -8.74
CA LEU A 138 42.64 8.24 -7.66
C LEU A 138 43.56 7.02 -7.54
#